data_AF-A0A4P2R532-F1
#
_entry.id   AF-A0A4P2R532-F1
#
_cell.length_a   1.000
_cell.length_b   1.000
_cell.length_c   1.000
_cell.angle_alpha   90.00
_cell.angle_beta   90.00
_cell.angle_gamma   90.00
#
_symmetry.space_group_name_H-M   'P 1'
#
loop_
_entity.id
_entity.type
_entity.pdbx_description
1 polymer ?
#
loop_
_entity_poly.entity_id
_entity_poly.type
_entity_poly.pdbx_seq_one_letter_code
_entity_poly.pdbx_strand_id
1 'polypeptide(L)'
;MTRTLVPWLPLLAALSSGCAPAPAPAVPAADEGAAKAASAALTALSHRKFDVHGCAASEARVVPEAEARAGSPQGERCVILVARRSDQTWLVAVRSSLSSSSFGAQALVTVLPQAEGVGAIEYTR
;
A
#
# COMPACT_ATOMS: atom_id res chain seq x y z
N MET A 1 54.32 28.29 -40.38
CA MET A 1 53.79 26.97 -40.75
C MET A 1 54.60 25.91 -40.03
N THR A 2 54.08 25.39 -38.92
CA THR A 2 54.75 24.46 -37.98
C THR A 2 53.63 23.93 -37.05
N ARG A 3 53.15 22.67 -37.16
CA ARG A 3 53.60 21.43 -36.46
C ARG A 3 53.79 21.68 -34.94
N THR A 4 53.24 20.96 -33.96
CA THR A 4 52.76 19.55 -33.87
C THR A 4 52.20 19.29 -32.45
N LEU A 5 51.48 18.17 -32.30
CA LEU A 5 51.46 17.22 -31.17
C LEU A 5 50.91 17.61 -29.78
N VAL A 6 49.83 16.89 -29.44
CA VAL A 6 49.29 16.62 -28.10
C VAL A 6 50.33 15.92 -27.23
N PRO A 7 50.49 16.34 -25.96
CA PRO A 7 50.94 15.46 -24.90
C PRO A 7 49.81 15.21 -23.89
N TRP A 8 49.41 13.93 -23.83
CA TRP A 8 48.76 13.30 -22.70
C TRP A 8 49.67 13.46 -21.47
N LEU A 9 49.13 13.98 -20.36
CA LEU A 9 49.74 13.88 -19.04
C LEU A 9 48.90 12.97 -18.14
N PRO A 10 49.49 11.91 -17.55
CA PRO A 10 48.87 11.05 -16.55
C PRO A 10 49.22 11.54 -15.12
N LEU A 11 48.30 11.42 -14.18
CA LEU A 11 48.54 11.44 -12.71
C LEU A 11 47.25 10.90 -12.05
N LEU A 12 47.20 9.62 -11.67
CA LEU A 12 47.58 9.06 -10.37
C LEU A 12 46.70 9.52 -9.19
N ALA A 13 46.38 8.51 -8.34
CA ALA A 13 45.73 8.54 -7.04
C ALA A 13 44.18 8.41 -7.09
N ALA A 14 43.61 7.22 -6.91
CA ALA A 14 43.48 6.46 -5.65
C ALA A 14 42.58 7.13 -4.60
N LEU A 15 41.67 6.34 -4.02
CA LEU A 15 40.73 6.64 -2.93
C LEU A 15 39.47 7.40 -3.45
N SER A 16 38.24 6.90 -3.38
CA SER A 16 37.60 6.25 -2.23
C SER A 16 36.21 5.73 -2.63
N SER A 17 35.71 4.80 -1.84
CA SER A 17 34.28 4.61 -1.57
C SER A 17 33.48 3.83 -2.60
N GLY A 18 33.62 2.51 -2.49
CA GLY A 18 32.51 1.56 -2.45
C GLY A 18 31.29 1.90 -3.32
N CYS A 19 31.24 1.30 -4.49
CA CYS A 19 29.98 1.01 -5.16
C CYS A 19 29.22 -0.04 -4.32
N ALA A 20 28.61 0.40 -3.22
CA ALA A 20 27.57 -0.36 -2.56
C ALA A 20 26.28 -0.11 -3.36
N PRO A 21 25.62 -1.14 -3.91
CA PRO A 21 24.28 -0.95 -4.45
C PRO A 21 23.40 -0.37 -3.34
N ALA A 22 22.67 0.70 -3.67
CA ALA A 22 21.73 1.34 -2.76
C ALA A 22 20.85 0.26 -2.10
N PRO A 23 20.69 0.25 -0.77
CA PRO A 23 19.85 -0.74 -0.12
C PRO A 23 18.43 -0.60 -0.70
N ALA A 24 17.92 -1.70 -1.26
CA ALA A 24 16.52 -1.79 -1.65
C ALA A 24 15.67 -1.35 -0.45
N PRO A 25 14.62 -0.52 -0.65
CA PRO A 25 13.82 -0.05 0.46
C PRO A 25 13.26 -1.27 1.19
N ALA A 26 13.61 -1.42 2.46
CA ALA A 26 13.05 -2.42 3.33
C ALA A 26 11.59 -2.03 3.60
N VAL A 27 10.66 -2.47 2.75
CA VAL A 27 9.22 -2.35 2.97
C VAL A 27 8.54 -3.64 3.48
N PRO A 28 9.20 -4.66 4.10
CA PRO A 28 8.45 -5.85 4.52
C PRO A 28 7.52 -5.58 5.72
N ALA A 29 7.89 -4.65 6.61
CA ALA A 29 7.12 -4.41 7.83
C ALA A 29 5.79 -3.65 7.58
N ALA A 30 5.76 -2.77 6.57
CA ALA A 30 4.55 -2.05 6.21
C ALA A 30 3.57 -2.96 5.45
N ASP A 31 4.08 -3.79 4.53
CA ASP A 31 3.29 -4.79 3.80
C ASP A 31 2.70 -5.86 4.71
N GLU A 32 3.46 -6.37 5.69
CA GLU A 32 2.93 -7.37 6.63
C GLU A 32 1.83 -6.78 7.53
N GLY A 33 2.01 -5.54 8.01
CA GLY A 33 0.99 -4.82 8.77
C GLY A 33 -0.26 -4.52 7.94
N ALA A 34 -0.09 -4.16 6.67
CA ALA A 34 -1.19 -3.89 5.75
C ALA A 34 -1.99 -5.15 5.42
N ALA A 35 -1.33 -6.28 5.17
CA ALA A 35 -1.98 -7.56 4.92
C ALA A 35 -2.76 -8.05 6.16
N LYS A 36 -2.22 -7.87 7.37
CA LYS A 36 -2.91 -8.17 8.63
C LYS A 36 -4.14 -7.28 8.82
N ALA A 37 -4.00 -5.97 8.60
CA ALA A 37 -5.11 -5.03 8.69
C ALA A 37 -6.22 -5.35 7.66
N ALA A 38 -5.84 -5.64 6.40
CA ALA A 38 -6.76 -6.08 5.37
C ALA A 38 -7.49 -7.38 5.76
N SER A 39 -6.78 -8.36 6.31
CA SER A 39 -7.38 -9.61 6.79
C SER A 39 -8.41 -9.36 7.89
N ALA A 40 -8.07 -8.55 8.90
CA ALA A 40 -8.99 -8.19 9.98
C ALA A 40 -10.24 -7.46 9.46
N ALA A 41 -10.06 -6.54 8.50
CA ALA A 41 -11.17 -5.84 7.86
C ALA A 41 -12.09 -6.79 7.08
N LEU A 42 -11.54 -7.69 6.26
CA LEU A 42 -12.32 -8.67 5.50
C LEU A 42 -13.11 -9.61 6.42
N THR A 43 -12.50 -10.09 7.51
CA THR A 43 -13.20 -10.90 8.52
C THR A 43 -14.37 -10.14 9.14
N ALA A 44 -14.17 -8.88 9.53
CA ALA A 44 -15.22 -8.07 10.13
C ALA A 44 -16.37 -7.77 9.14
N LEU A 45 -16.03 -7.51 7.88
CA LEU A 45 -17.01 -7.27 6.81
C LEU A 45 -17.82 -8.54 6.47
N SER A 46 -17.17 -9.70 6.44
CA SER A 46 -17.84 -10.99 6.28
C SER A 46 -18.88 -11.24 7.38
N HIS A 47 -18.55 -10.93 8.64
CA HIS A 47 -19.49 -11.03 9.77
C HIS A 47 -20.68 -10.08 9.67
N ARG A 48 -20.59 -9.03 8.85
CA ARG A 48 -21.66 -8.06 8.60
C ARG A 48 -22.42 -8.33 7.30
N LYS A 49 -22.15 -9.46 6.63
CA LYS A 49 -22.72 -9.83 5.33
C LYS A 49 -22.39 -8.81 4.22
N PHE A 50 -21.28 -8.08 4.36
CA PHE A 50 -20.73 -7.31 3.25
C PHE A 50 -20.09 -8.29 2.26
N ASP A 51 -20.28 -8.05 0.97
CA ASP A 51 -19.76 -8.94 -0.06
C ASP A 51 -18.24 -8.75 -0.17
N VAL A 52 -17.49 -9.79 0.23
CA VAL A 52 -16.02 -9.83 0.11
C VAL A 52 -15.58 -10.90 -0.89
N HIS A 53 -16.46 -11.32 -1.80
CA HIS A 53 -16.14 -12.41 -2.71
C HIS A 53 -15.07 -11.97 -3.71
N GLY A 54 -14.00 -12.77 -3.82
CA GLY A 54 -12.84 -12.41 -4.63
C GLY A 54 -11.95 -11.32 -4.04
N CYS A 55 -12.16 -10.92 -2.78
CA CYS A 55 -11.21 -10.07 -2.05
C CYS A 55 -10.12 -10.93 -1.40
N ALA A 56 -8.85 -10.71 -1.74
CA ALA A 56 -7.73 -11.34 -1.07
C ALA A 56 -6.87 -10.30 -0.33
N ALA A 57 -6.59 -10.51 0.95
CA ALA A 57 -5.74 -9.61 1.73
C ALA A 57 -4.33 -9.45 1.14
N SER A 58 -3.83 -10.47 0.43
CA SER A 58 -2.56 -10.42 -0.31
C SER A 58 -2.57 -9.46 -1.51
N GLU A 59 -3.74 -9.05 -1.98
CA GLU A 59 -3.90 -8.07 -3.06
C GLU A 59 -4.09 -6.64 -2.53
N ALA A 60 -3.99 -6.45 -1.21
CA ALA A 60 -4.08 -5.15 -0.58
C ALA A 60 -2.95 -4.22 -1.06
N ARG A 61 -3.33 -3.00 -1.46
CA ARG A 61 -2.39 -1.98 -1.89
C ARG A 61 -2.22 -0.93 -0.82
N VAL A 62 -0.99 -0.69 -0.41
CA VAL A 62 -0.67 0.42 0.50
C VAL A 62 -0.70 1.73 -0.29
N VAL A 63 -1.56 2.65 0.13
CA VAL A 63 -1.78 3.95 -0.51
C VAL A 63 -1.83 5.08 0.54
N PRO A 64 -1.72 6.36 0.12
CA PRO A 64 -1.97 7.49 1.01
C PRO A 64 -3.39 7.50 1.58
N GLU A 65 -3.59 8.08 2.78
CA GLU A 65 -4.90 8.13 3.46
C GLU A 65 -6.00 8.76 2.57
N ALA A 66 -5.68 9.83 1.85
CA ALA A 66 -6.63 10.50 0.97
C ALA A 66 -7.13 9.57 -0.15
N GLU A 67 -6.26 8.73 -0.71
CA GLU A 67 -6.60 7.75 -1.74
C GLU A 67 -7.44 6.61 -1.18
N ALA A 68 -7.08 6.07 0.00
CA ALA A 68 -7.90 5.05 0.67
C ALA A 68 -9.31 5.59 1.00
N ARG A 69 -9.43 6.84 1.47
CA ARG A 69 -10.74 7.47 1.75
C ARG A 69 -11.57 7.70 0.48
N ALA A 70 -10.94 8.20 -0.58
CA ALA A 70 -11.60 8.37 -1.88
C ALA A 70 -12.09 7.02 -2.42
N GLY A 71 -11.35 5.96 -2.13
CA GLY A 71 -11.67 4.62 -2.54
C GLY A 71 -11.29 4.36 -4.00
N SER A 72 -11.79 3.24 -4.53
CA SER A 72 -11.62 2.90 -5.93
C SER A 72 -12.94 3.01 -6.68
N PRO A 73 -12.96 3.30 -7.99
CA PRO A 73 -14.19 3.21 -8.78
C PRO A 73 -14.74 1.78 -8.82
N GLN A 74 -16.00 1.63 -9.19
CA GLN A 74 -16.59 0.30 -9.40
C GLN A 74 -15.86 -0.41 -10.52
N GLY A 75 -15.52 -1.68 -10.29
CA GLY A 75 -14.91 -2.55 -11.29
C GLY A 75 -15.37 -3.99 -11.09
N GLU A 76 -14.95 -4.87 -12.00
CA GLU A 76 -15.34 -6.29 -11.97
C GLU A 76 -14.64 -7.10 -10.86
N ARG A 77 -13.64 -6.52 -10.20
CA ARG A 77 -12.83 -7.18 -9.16
C ARG A 77 -12.92 -6.41 -7.85
N CYS A 78 -12.77 -7.15 -6.75
CA CYS A 78 -12.62 -6.52 -5.45
C CYS A 78 -11.33 -5.70 -5.41
N VAL A 79 -11.40 -4.54 -4.76
CA VAL A 79 -10.22 -3.69 -4.53
C VAL A 79 -10.08 -3.44 -3.05
N ILE A 80 -8.85 -3.62 -2.55
CA ILE A 80 -8.48 -3.36 -1.16
C ILE A 80 -7.37 -2.32 -1.14
N LEU A 81 -7.68 -1.15 -0.60
CA LEU A 81 -6.71 -0.08 -0.37
C LEU A 81 -6.45 0.03 1.13
N VAL A 82 -5.19 0.14 1.52
CA VAL A 82 -4.78 0.24 2.91
C VAL A 82 -3.94 1.49 3.09
N ALA A 83 -4.28 2.32 4.05
CA ALA A 83 -3.48 3.47 4.43
C ALA A 83 -3.13 3.40 5.92
N ARG A 84 -1.87 3.67 6.23
CA ARG A 84 -1.44 3.86 7.61
C ARG A 84 -1.68 5.30 8.01
N ARG A 85 -2.43 5.51 9.10
CA ARG A 85 -2.72 6.85 9.62
C ARG A 85 -1.66 7.30 10.62
N SER A 86 -1.64 8.60 10.91
CA SER A 86 -0.67 9.20 11.84
C SER A 86 -0.79 8.70 13.28
N ASP A 87 -2.00 8.28 13.68
CA ASP A 87 -2.33 7.69 14.98
C ASP A 87 -2.03 6.19 15.06
N GLN A 88 -1.25 5.65 14.12
CA GLN A 88 -0.88 4.23 14.01
C GLN A 88 -2.04 3.26 13.77
N THR A 89 -3.26 3.76 13.58
CA THR A 89 -4.39 2.97 13.07
C THR A 89 -4.24 2.76 11.56
N TRP A 90 -4.94 1.76 11.04
CA TRP A 90 -5.00 1.48 9.61
C TRP A 90 -6.39 1.81 9.09
N LEU A 91 -6.45 2.52 7.97
CA LEU A 91 -7.66 2.70 7.20
C LEU A 91 -7.64 1.70 6.05
N VAL A 92 -8.65 0.83 5.99
CA VAL A 92 -8.80 -0.17 4.94
C VAL A 92 -10.07 0.14 4.16
N ALA A 93 -9.94 0.52 2.90
CA ALA A 93 -11.07 0.62 1.99
C ALA A 93 -11.24 -0.68 1.24
N VAL A 94 -12.41 -1.31 1.37
CA VAL A 94 -12.78 -2.53 0.66
C VAL A 94 -13.93 -2.19 -0.26
N ARG A 95 -13.72 -2.35 -1.56
CA ARG A 95 -14.75 -2.23 -2.58
C ARG A 95 -15.07 -3.60 -3.15
N SER A 96 -16.30 -4.04 -3.01
CA SER A 96 -16.76 -5.30 -3.61
C SER A 96 -16.87 -5.16 -5.14
N SER A 97 -16.65 -6.26 -5.84
CA SER A 97 -16.97 -6.39 -7.27
C SER A 97 -18.48 -6.33 -7.53
N LEU A 98 -19.29 -6.75 -6.57
CA LEU A 98 -20.75 -6.69 -6.64
C LEU A 98 -21.24 -5.43 -5.95
N SER A 99 -22.08 -4.65 -6.62
CA SER A 99 -22.78 -3.54 -5.96
C SER A 99 -23.70 -4.14 -4.90
N SER A 100 -23.27 -4.19 -3.65
CA SER A 100 -24.09 -4.70 -2.55
C SER A 100 -25.32 -3.83 -2.43
N SER A 101 -26.50 -4.42 -2.67
CA SER A 101 -27.80 -3.73 -2.61
C SER A 101 -28.16 -3.24 -1.20
N SER A 102 -27.41 -3.68 -0.18
CA SER A 102 -27.75 -3.47 1.24
C SER A 102 -26.84 -2.46 1.96
N PHE A 103 -25.56 -2.33 1.57
CA PHE A 103 -24.57 -1.56 2.37
C PHE A 103 -23.65 -0.67 1.53
N GLY A 104 -24.00 -0.37 0.28
CA GLY A 104 -23.16 0.44 -0.61
C GLY A 104 -22.04 -0.38 -1.28
N ALA A 105 -21.36 0.24 -2.24
CA ALA A 105 -20.32 -0.45 -3.02
C ALA A 105 -18.99 -0.55 -2.27
N GLN A 106 -18.76 0.31 -1.26
CA GLN A 106 -17.48 0.42 -0.57
C GLN A 106 -17.66 0.56 0.94
N ALA A 107 -16.82 -0.17 1.69
CA ALA A 107 -16.68 -0.04 3.13
C ALA A 107 -15.31 0.55 3.47
N LEU A 108 -15.29 1.52 4.38
CA LEU A 108 -14.09 2.05 5.02
C LEU A 108 -14.01 1.45 6.42
N VAL A 109 -12.95 0.71 6.69
CA VAL A 109 -12.73 0.02 7.95
C VAL A 109 -11.53 0.64 8.65
N THR A 110 -11.74 1.12 9.88
CA THR A 110 -10.65 1.54 10.75
C THR A 110 -10.23 0.36 11.60
N VAL A 111 -8.98 -0.07 11.43
CA VAL A 111 -8.36 -1.15 12.17
C VAL A 111 -7.40 -0.55 13.21
N LEU A 112 -7.44 -1.09 14.42
CA LEU A 112 -6.60 -0.67 15.54
C LEU A 112 -5.10 -0.89 15.23
N PRO A 113 -4.19 -0.25 16.00
CA PRO A 113 -2.76 -0.48 15.85
C PRO A 113 -2.41 -1.97 15.89
N GLN A 114 -1.37 -2.35 15.15
CA GLN A 114 -0.92 -3.75 15.02
C GLN A 114 -1.96 -4.75 14.50
N ALA A 115 -3.09 -4.28 13.96
CA ALA A 115 -4.21 -5.11 13.52
C ALA A 115 -4.87 -5.95 14.64
N GLU A 116 -4.88 -5.43 15.87
CA GLU A 116 -5.48 -6.09 17.04
C GLU A 116 -7.02 -6.22 16.95
N GLY A 117 -7.65 -5.46 16.06
CA GLY A 117 -9.10 -5.53 15.84
C GLY A 117 -9.64 -4.38 15.01
N VAL A 118 -10.96 -4.37 14.81
CA VAL A 118 -11.67 -3.31 14.07
C VAL A 118 -12.30 -2.32 15.04
N GLY A 119 -11.93 -1.05 14.89
CA GLY A 119 -12.46 0.06 15.70
C GLY A 119 -13.72 0.69 15.11
N ALA A 120 -13.81 0.80 13.78
CA ALA A 120 -14.98 1.38 13.11
C ALA A 120 -15.18 0.79 11.71
N ILE A 121 -16.42 0.77 11.24
CA ILE A 121 -16.80 0.43 9.87
C ILE A 121 -17.79 1.49 9.38
N GLU A 122 -17.45 2.14 8.28
CA GLU A 122 -18.26 3.13 7.61
C GLU A 122 -18.61 2.64 6.21
N TYR A 123 -19.87 2.78 5.80
CA TYR A 123 -20.34 2.34 4.50
C TYR A 123 -20.58 3.55 3.59
N THR A 124 -20.03 3.49 2.39
CA THR A 124 -20.11 4.55 1.38
C THR A 124 -20.78 4.03 0.11
N ARG A 125 -21.61 4.88 -0.50
CA ARG A 125 -22.33 4.59 -1.75
C ARG A 125 -21.54 5.10 -2.94
#